data_AF-A0A941X436-F1
#
_entry.id   AF-A0A941X436-F1
#
_cell.length_a   1.000
_cell.length_b   1.000
_cell.length_c   1.000
_cell.angle_alpha   90.00
_cell.angle_beta   90.00
_cell.angle_gamma   90.00
#
_symmetry.space_group_name_H-M   'P 1'
#
loop_
_entity.id
_entity.type
_entity.pdbx_description
1 polymer ?
#
loop_
_entity_poly.entity_id
_entity_poly.type
_entity_poly.pdbx_seq_one_letter_code
_entity_poly.pdbx_strand_id
1 'polypeptide(L)'
;SEGVFTWNGFLYAKNSEGGDTEFKFINQLIAGNWENCFVFDQTQEGNQLITLGETYTISYFTAGNHDNKFTVPSDGYYKLTVDLNALTLLVEQGDPTAIEEVSAAVKPVVTVSGSTIQVLTNGAVVDDVMVFDLLGNCVASTASDSDCSFDMAHGGVYVVRINCGNAVYSNKVIVK
;
A
#
# COMPACT_ATOMS: atom_id res chain seq x y z
N SER A 1 -0.78 23.21 3.04
CA SER A 1 -0.48 24.62 3.37
C SER A 1 0.67 25.08 2.51
N GLU A 2 0.87 26.39 2.37
CA GLU A 2 2.06 26.91 1.68
C GLU A 2 3.33 26.48 2.43
N GLY A 3 4.34 26.01 1.69
CA GLY A 3 5.61 25.55 2.26
C GLY A 3 5.60 24.18 2.97
N VAL A 4 4.46 23.47 2.99
CA VAL A 4 4.37 22.12 3.59
C VAL A 4 3.99 21.10 2.52
N PHE A 5 4.80 20.07 2.39
CA PHE A 5 4.68 19.04 1.35
C PHE A 5 4.60 17.67 1.99
N THR A 6 3.69 16.83 1.50
CA THR A 6 3.56 15.44 1.95
C THR A 6 3.80 14.51 0.77
N TRP A 7 4.62 13.48 1.01
CA TRP A 7 4.85 12.38 0.10
C TRP A 7 4.48 11.06 0.79
N ASN A 8 3.79 10.18 0.07
CA ASN A 8 3.49 8.83 0.54
C ASN A 8 3.97 7.84 -0.52
N GLY A 9 4.81 6.89 -0.13
CA GLY A 9 5.31 5.89 -1.07
C GLY A 9 6.26 4.89 -0.44
N PHE A 10 6.71 3.96 -1.27
CA PHE A 10 7.60 2.89 -0.87
C PHE A 10 9.06 3.36 -0.87
N LEU A 11 9.79 3.07 0.21
CA LEU A 11 11.23 3.23 0.31
C LEU A 11 11.86 1.86 0.56
N TYR A 12 12.93 1.57 -0.16
CA TYR A 12 13.81 0.44 0.12
C TYR A 12 14.79 0.85 1.20
N ALA A 13 15.21 -0.06 2.08
CA ALA A 13 16.29 0.10 3.05
C ALA A 13 17.66 -0.24 2.48
N LYS A 14 17.71 -1.14 1.48
CA LYS A 14 18.95 -1.62 0.88
C LYS A 14 18.94 -1.47 -0.64
N ASN A 15 20.10 -1.13 -1.20
CA ASN A 15 20.31 -1.15 -2.64
C ASN A 15 20.61 -2.58 -3.12
N SER A 16 20.71 -2.78 -4.44
CA SER A 16 20.96 -4.10 -5.05
C SER A 16 22.31 -4.74 -4.67
N GLU A 17 23.21 -3.96 -4.08
CA GLU A 17 24.55 -4.40 -3.65
C GLU A 17 24.61 -4.61 -2.12
N GLY A 18 23.50 -4.43 -1.40
CA GLY A 18 23.41 -4.61 0.05
C GLY A 18 23.84 -3.39 0.88
N GLY A 19 24.18 -2.27 0.25
CA GLY A 19 24.41 -0.99 0.92
C GLY A 19 23.11 -0.31 1.32
N ASP A 20 23.18 0.64 2.27
CA ASP A 20 22.01 1.44 2.64
C ASP A 20 21.57 2.30 1.46
N THR A 21 20.26 2.39 1.26
CA THR A 21 19.66 3.42 0.41
C THR A 21 19.59 4.73 1.15
N GLU A 22 19.69 5.81 0.38
CA GLU A 22 19.74 7.16 0.91
C GLU A 22 18.75 8.04 0.16
N PHE A 23 18.16 9.01 0.85
CA PHE A 23 17.32 10.03 0.21
C PHE A 23 17.54 11.43 0.79
N LYS A 24 17.20 12.43 -0.03
CA LYS A 24 17.20 13.86 0.27
C LYS A 24 16.16 14.56 -0.60
N PHE A 25 15.82 15.81 -0.30
CA PHE A 25 14.73 16.52 -0.99
C PHE A 25 15.29 17.56 -1.96
N ILE A 26 15.10 17.32 -3.25
CA ILE A 26 15.64 18.21 -4.30
C ILE A 26 14.72 19.44 -4.45
N ASN A 27 15.31 20.65 -4.44
CA ASN A 27 14.57 21.91 -4.58
C ASN A 27 14.59 22.47 -6.01
N GLN A 28 14.82 21.60 -7.01
CA GLN A 28 14.93 21.97 -8.42
C GLN A 28 14.56 20.81 -9.34
N LEU A 29 14.30 21.11 -10.61
CA LEU A 29 13.90 20.13 -11.63
C LEU A 29 15.01 19.83 -12.66
N ILE A 30 16.23 20.30 -12.43
CA ILE A 30 17.35 20.06 -13.34
C ILE A 30 17.84 18.62 -13.15
N ALA A 31 17.59 17.78 -14.15
CA ALA A 31 18.00 16.38 -14.12
C ALA A 31 19.52 16.24 -13.89
N GLY A 32 19.90 15.35 -12.97
CA GLY A 32 21.30 15.10 -12.62
C GLY A 32 21.93 16.15 -11.70
N ASN A 33 21.23 17.22 -11.35
CA ASN A 33 21.70 18.18 -10.35
C ASN A 33 21.19 17.81 -8.96
N TRP A 34 22.12 17.47 -8.07
CA TRP A 34 21.86 17.02 -6.70
C TRP A 34 22.16 18.09 -5.63
N GLU A 35 22.59 19.27 -6.07
CA GLU A 35 22.83 20.45 -5.24
C GLU A 35 21.51 21.22 -5.02
N ASN A 36 21.54 22.25 -4.17
CA ASN A 36 20.36 23.05 -3.83
C ASN A 36 19.20 22.16 -3.36
N CYS A 37 19.43 21.41 -2.30
CA CYS A 37 18.50 20.43 -1.76
C CYS A 37 18.37 20.57 -0.24
N PHE A 38 17.47 19.81 0.35
CA PHE A 38 17.34 19.69 1.80
C PHE A 38 17.84 18.33 2.25
N VAL A 39 18.76 18.36 3.20
CA VAL A 39 19.48 17.23 3.78
C VAL A 39 19.19 17.13 5.27
N PHE A 40 19.62 16.06 5.92
CA PHE A 40 19.62 15.97 7.38
C PHE A 40 20.53 17.04 7.96
N ASP A 41 20.13 17.57 9.11
CA ASP A 41 20.82 18.57 9.92
C ASP A 41 22.35 18.61 9.70
N GLN A 42 22.84 19.71 9.10
CA GLN A 42 24.26 19.88 8.79
C GLN A 42 25.13 20.09 10.04
N THR A 43 24.52 20.29 11.21
CA THR A 43 25.23 20.36 12.50
C THR A 43 25.53 18.97 13.07
N GLN A 44 24.92 17.93 12.52
CA GLN A 44 25.18 16.53 12.88
C GLN A 44 26.17 15.88 11.91
N GLU A 45 26.79 14.79 12.32
CA GLU A 45 27.70 14.02 11.47
C GLU A 45 27.00 12.79 10.89
N GLY A 46 27.14 12.60 9.57
CA GLY A 46 26.69 11.40 8.88
C GLY A 46 25.20 11.36 8.57
N ASN A 47 24.80 10.26 7.94
CA ASN A 47 23.41 10.03 7.56
C ASN A 47 22.54 9.69 8.77
N GLN A 48 21.26 10.03 8.70
CA GLN A 48 20.28 9.75 9.73
C GLN A 48 19.40 8.56 9.36
N LEU A 49 19.41 7.52 10.19
CA LEU A 49 18.42 6.44 10.14
C LEU A 49 17.10 6.93 10.74
N ILE A 50 16.02 6.96 9.96
CA ILE A 50 14.75 7.49 10.44
C ILE A 50 14.01 6.52 11.36
N THR A 51 13.27 7.08 12.31
CA THR A 51 12.34 6.39 13.21
C THR A 51 10.92 6.89 12.94
N LEU A 52 9.96 5.96 12.86
CA LEU A 52 8.55 6.32 12.66
C LEU A 52 8.00 7.12 13.85
N GLY A 53 7.24 8.16 13.55
CA GLY A 53 6.65 9.09 14.53
C GLY A 53 7.58 10.24 14.93
N GLU A 54 8.84 10.23 14.48
CA GLU A 54 9.79 11.28 14.83
C GLU A 54 9.82 12.44 13.82
N THR A 55 10.28 13.59 14.31
CA THR A 55 10.51 14.79 13.52
C THR A 55 11.99 15.14 13.54
N TYR A 56 12.57 15.38 12.37
CA TYR A 56 13.98 15.72 12.17
C TYR A 56 14.13 17.15 11.68
N THR A 57 15.19 17.83 12.12
CA THR A 57 15.62 19.10 11.52
C THR A 57 16.22 18.83 10.15
N ILE A 58 15.86 19.65 9.16
CA ILE A 58 16.47 19.63 7.82
C ILE A 58 17.24 20.93 7.58
N SER A 59 18.27 20.84 6.75
CA SER A 59 19.12 21.98 6.39
C SER A 59 19.15 22.15 4.88
N TYR A 60 19.17 23.41 4.42
CA TYR A 60 19.37 23.71 3.01
C TYR A 60 20.85 23.55 2.65
N PHE A 61 21.13 22.71 1.65
CA PHE A 61 22.45 22.37 1.17
C PHE A 61 22.67 22.91 -0.24
N THR A 62 23.69 23.75 -0.41
CA THR A 62 24.05 24.33 -1.71
C THR A 62 25.19 23.58 -2.40
N ALA A 63 26.24 23.19 -1.66
CA ALA A 63 27.37 22.39 -2.14
C ALA A 63 28.33 22.09 -0.95
N GLY A 64 29.18 21.07 -1.07
CA GLY A 64 30.24 20.76 -0.10
C GLY A 64 30.11 19.39 0.58
N ASN A 65 30.77 19.24 1.74
CA ASN A 65 30.96 17.93 2.39
C ASN A 65 29.84 17.51 3.34
N HIS A 66 28.86 18.37 3.63
CA HIS A 66 27.78 18.10 4.59
C HIS A 66 26.50 17.68 3.83
N ASP A 67 26.59 16.61 3.04
CA ASP A 67 25.47 16.01 2.29
C ASP A 67 24.87 14.83 3.09
N ASN A 68 24.52 15.09 4.36
CA ASN A 68 23.96 14.09 5.28
C ASN A 68 22.58 13.65 4.80
N LYS A 69 22.42 12.40 4.36
CA LYS A 69 21.14 11.90 3.83
C LYS A 69 20.35 11.18 4.91
N PHE A 70 19.10 10.86 4.58
CA PHE A 70 18.28 9.98 5.39
C PHE A 70 18.34 8.54 4.86
N THR A 71 18.28 7.56 5.77
CA THR A 71 18.14 6.13 5.46
C THR A 71 16.91 5.58 6.19
N VAL A 72 16.40 4.42 5.75
CA VAL A 72 15.21 3.78 6.36
C VAL A 72 15.57 2.43 6.99
N PRO A 73 14.92 2.04 8.11
CA PRO A 73 15.27 0.82 8.84
C PRO A 73 14.82 -0.46 8.14
N SER A 74 13.82 -0.38 7.27
CA SER A 74 13.25 -1.52 6.55
C SER A 74 12.59 -1.06 5.25
N ASP A 75 12.47 -1.97 4.30
CA ASP A 75 11.62 -1.77 3.13
C ASP A 75 10.16 -1.54 3.58
N GLY A 76 9.49 -0.55 3.01
CA GLY A 76 8.08 -0.30 3.35
C GLY A 76 7.51 1.02 2.86
N TYR A 77 6.24 1.22 3.16
CA TYR A 77 5.54 2.47 2.88
C TYR A 77 5.80 3.48 3.99
N TYR A 78 6.21 4.68 3.60
CA TYR A 78 6.47 5.81 4.47
C TYR A 78 5.66 7.02 4.02
N LYS A 79 5.21 7.79 5.01
CA LYS A 79 4.63 9.11 4.77
C LYS A 79 5.56 10.15 5.35
N LEU A 80 6.09 10.99 4.46
CA LEU A 80 7.05 12.04 4.77
C LEU A 80 6.36 13.38 4.66
N THR A 81 6.41 14.19 5.71
CA THR A 81 5.91 15.56 5.68
C THR A 81 7.05 16.53 5.91
N VAL A 82 7.39 17.29 4.86
CA VAL A 82 8.41 18.34 4.88
C VAL A 82 7.73 19.68 5.12
N ASP A 83 8.13 20.38 6.19
CA ASP A 83 7.72 21.75 6.48
C ASP A 83 8.91 22.68 6.27
N LEU A 84 8.88 23.47 5.19
CA LEU A 84 9.94 24.43 4.87
C LEU A 84 9.87 25.71 5.70
N ASN A 85 8.75 25.96 6.38
CA ASN A 85 8.64 27.11 7.29
C ASN A 85 9.33 26.81 8.62
N ALA A 86 9.20 25.57 9.10
CA ALA A 86 9.86 25.09 10.31
C ALA A 86 11.24 24.46 10.05
N LEU A 87 11.56 24.16 8.79
CA LEU A 87 12.72 23.36 8.38
C LEU A 87 12.75 22.00 9.08
N THR A 88 11.64 21.26 8.97
CA THR A 88 11.50 19.93 9.58
C THR A 88 11.00 18.88 8.60
N LEU A 89 11.31 17.61 8.92
CA LEU A 89 10.76 16.40 8.31
C LEU A 89 10.07 15.58 9.39
N LEU A 90 8.75 15.40 9.30
CA LEU A 90 8.01 14.40 10.08
C LEU A 90 7.95 13.08 9.29
N VAL A 91 8.25 11.98 9.96
CA VAL A 91 8.19 10.62 9.39
C VAL A 91 7.06 9.84 10.04
N GLU A 92 6.13 9.32 9.23
CA GLU A 92 5.01 8.51 9.69
C GLU A 92 4.94 7.20 8.89
N GLN A 93 4.17 6.24 9.41
CA GLN A 93 3.83 5.04 8.66
C GLN A 93 3.05 5.46 7.40
N GLY A 94 3.53 5.02 6.23
CA GLY A 94 2.85 5.26 4.97
C GLY A 94 1.77 4.23 4.70
N ASP A 95 0.82 4.62 3.85
CA ASP A 95 -0.24 3.77 3.36
C ASP A 95 0.22 3.03 2.09
N PRO A 96 -0.06 1.72 1.95
CA PRO A 96 0.16 1.01 0.71
C PRO A 96 -0.59 1.67 -0.44
N THR A 97 0.06 1.84 -1.58
CA THR A 97 -0.68 2.14 -2.81
C THR A 97 -1.40 0.86 -3.21
N ALA A 98 -2.72 0.91 -3.38
CA ALA A 98 -3.65 -0.24 -3.49
C ALA A 98 -3.30 -1.33 -4.53
N ILE A 99 -2.29 -1.13 -5.36
CA ILE A 99 -1.77 -2.12 -6.31
C ILE A 99 -0.99 -3.24 -5.61
N GLU A 100 -0.37 -3.01 -4.45
CA GLU A 100 0.37 -4.06 -3.71
C GLU A 100 -0.45 -4.82 -2.65
N GLU A 101 -1.73 -4.47 -2.46
CA GLU A 101 -2.68 -5.27 -1.66
C GLU A 101 -3.09 -6.59 -2.35
N VAL A 102 -2.50 -6.91 -3.51
CA VAL A 102 -2.37 -8.30 -4.00
C VAL A 102 -1.15 -8.95 -3.33
N SER A 103 -0.93 -8.69 -2.04
CA SER A 103 -0.01 -9.50 -1.23
C SER A 103 -0.60 -10.91 -1.12
N ALA A 104 0.26 -11.89 -0.81
CA ALA A 104 -0.06 -13.31 -0.60
C ALA A 104 -1.05 -13.59 0.56
N ALA A 105 -1.91 -12.62 0.88
CA ALA A 105 -3.07 -12.79 1.72
C ALA A 105 -3.94 -13.92 1.18
N VAL A 106 -4.13 -14.88 2.05
CA VAL A 106 -5.13 -15.94 1.98
C VAL A 106 -6.51 -15.28 1.74
N LYS A 107 -6.92 -15.20 0.48
CA LYS A 107 -8.14 -14.53 0.02
C LYS A 107 -8.97 -15.50 -0.81
N PRO A 108 -10.30 -15.55 -0.60
CA PRO A 108 -11.15 -16.44 -1.36
C PRO A 108 -11.22 -16.02 -2.82
N VAL A 109 -11.34 -17.01 -3.72
CA VAL A 109 -11.37 -16.83 -5.17
C VAL A 109 -12.74 -17.26 -5.69
N VAL A 110 -13.31 -16.46 -6.59
CA VAL A 110 -14.57 -16.80 -7.27
C VAL A 110 -14.28 -17.15 -8.73
N THR A 111 -14.71 -18.32 -9.16
CA THR A 111 -14.65 -18.77 -10.56
C THR A 111 -16.04 -19.13 -11.09
N VAL A 112 -16.19 -19.15 -12.41
CA VAL A 112 -17.44 -19.58 -13.07
C VAL A 112 -17.10 -20.67 -14.07
N SER A 113 -17.82 -21.80 -13.98
CA SER A 113 -17.73 -22.91 -14.92
C SER A 113 -19.13 -23.27 -15.42
N GLY A 114 -19.44 -22.90 -16.66
CA GLY A 114 -20.80 -23.04 -17.21
C GLY A 114 -21.82 -22.23 -16.41
N SER A 115 -22.85 -22.92 -15.89
CA SER A 115 -23.89 -22.35 -15.04
C SER A 115 -23.52 -22.31 -13.55
N THR A 116 -22.33 -22.78 -13.18
CA THR A 116 -21.91 -22.94 -11.79
C THR A 116 -20.95 -21.85 -11.36
N ILE A 117 -21.27 -21.17 -10.26
CA ILE A 117 -20.34 -20.30 -9.53
C ILE A 117 -19.60 -21.16 -8.51
N GLN A 118 -18.28 -21.10 -8.49
CA GLN A 118 -17.45 -21.76 -7.48
C GLN A 118 -16.74 -20.71 -6.64
N VAL A 119 -16.71 -20.93 -5.32
CA VAL A 119 -15.95 -20.13 -4.37
C VAL A 119 -14.93 -21.04 -3.71
N LEU A 120 -13.65 -20.76 -3.98
CA LEU A 120 -12.52 -21.42 -3.36
C LEU A 120 -12.09 -20.57 -2.16
N THR A 121 -12.01 -21.15 -0.97
CA THR A 121 -11.56 -20.42 0.22
C THR A 121 -10.11 -20.00 0.09
N ASN A 122 -9.31 -20.81 -0.63
CA ASN A 122 -7.88 -20.57 -0.84
C ASN A 122 -7.14 -20.35 0.50
N GLY A 123 -7.56 -21.13 1.52
CA GLY A 123 -7.06 -21.09 2.90
C GLY A 123 -7.77 -20.09 3.81
N ALA A 124 -8.68 -19.27 3.30
CA ALA A 124 -9.35 -18.23 4.09
C ALA A 124 -10.40 -18.85 5.00
N VAL A 125 -10.52 -18.33 6.22
CA VAL A 125 -11.67 -18.64 7.08
C VAL A 125 -12.85 -17.84 6.53
N VAL A 126 -13.79 -18.54 5.93
CA VAL A 126 -15.03 -17.97 5.39
C VAL A 126 -16.16 -18.24 6.38
N ASP A 127 -16.91 -17.21 6.73
CA ASP A 127 -18.07 -17.33 7.62
C ASP A 127 -19.32 -17.69 6.79
N ASP A 128 -19.55 -16.93 5.73
CA ASP A 128 -20.63 -17.16 4.79
C ASP A 128 -20.29 -16.70 3.36
N VAL A 129 -21.07 -17.25 2.43
CA VAL A 129 -21.12 -16.82 1.03
C VAL A 129 -22.57 -16.56 0.67
N MET A 130 -22.83 -15.42 0.03
CA MET A 130 -24.14 -15.04 -0.51
C MET A 130 -24.01 -14.66 -1.98
N VAL A 131 -24.94 -15.12 -2.81
CA VAL A 131 -25.03 -14.79 -4.23
C VAL A 131 -26.29 -13.96 -4.46
N PHE A 132 -26.14 -12.80 -5.07
CA PHE A 132 -27.22 -11.88 -5.38
C PHE A 132 -27.42 -11.76 -6.89
N ASP A 133 -28.68 -11.68 -7.33
CA ASP A 133 -29.01 -11.29 -8.71
C ASP A 133 -28.83 -9.77 -8.95
N LEU A 134 -29.04 -9.33 -10.19
CA LEU A 134 -28.94 -7.90 -10.56
C LEU A 134 -29.98 -7.00 -9.88
N LEU A 135 -31.07 -7.56 -9.36
CA LEU A 135 -32.10 -6.83 -8.63
C LEU A 135 -31.77 -6.72 -7.14
N GLY A 136 -30.70 -7.37 -6.69
CA GLY A 136 -30.26 -7.40 -5.29
C GLY A 136 -30.92 -8.48 -4.44
N ASN A 137 -31.63 -9.44 -5.05
CA ASN A 137 -32.19 -10.57 -4.31
C ASN A 137 -31.10 -11.59 -4.00
N CYS A 138 -31.03 -12.09 -2.76
CA CYS A 138 -30.18 -13.22 -2.42
C CYS A 138 -30.78 -14.50 -3.02
N VAL A 139 -30.11 -15.09 -4.02
CA VAL A 139 -30.58 -16.25 -4.78
C VAL A 139 -29.91 -17.56 -4.34
N ALA A 140 -28.78 -17.47 -3.64
CA ALA A 140 -28.14 -18.61 -2.99
C ALA A 140 -27.27 -18.16 -1.82
N SER A 141 -27.12 -19.00 -0.80
CA SER A 141 -26.22 -18.72 0.32
C SER A 141 -25.76 -20.00 1.01
N THR A 142 -24.59 -19.97 1.63
CA THR A 142 -24.13 -21.02 2.54
C THR A 142 -23.30 -20.41 3.66
N ALA A 143 -23.35 -21.02 4.85
CA ALA A 143 -22.30 -20.86 5.84
C ALA A 143 -21.23 -21.92 5.50
N SER A 144 -19.99 -21.51 5.23
CA SER A 144 -18.95 -22.48 4.82
C SER A 144 -17.57 -21.95 5.13
N ASP A 145 -16.77 -22.75 5.85
CA ASP A 145 -15.33 -22.61 5.99
C ASP A 145 -14.55 -23.40 4.92
N SER A 146 -15.26 -23.94 3.93
CA SER A 146 -14.73 -24.79 2.85
C SER A 146 -15.17 -24.33 1.46
N ASP A 147 -14.52 -24.84 0.42
CA ASP A 147 -14.87 -24.54 -0.98
C ASP A 147 -16.33 -24.91 -1.25
N CYS A 148 -17.06 -24.05 -1.95
CA CYS A 148 -18.48 -24.26 -2.24
C CYS A 148 -18.83 -23.89 -3.67
N SER A 149 -19.99 -24.38 -4.14
CA SER A 149 -20.48 -24.11 -5.48
C SER A 149 -21.99 -23.89 -5.51
N PHE A 150 -22.44 -23.07 -6.45
CA PHE A 150 -23.84 -22.72 -6.65
C PHE A 150 -24.19 -22.88 -8.14
N ASP A 151 -25.13 -23.77 -8.42
CA ASP A 151 -25.69 -23.93 -9.77
C ASP A 151 -26.79 -22.90 -10.00
N MET A 152 -26.57 -22.03 -10.97
CA MET A 152 -27.50 -20.95 -11.26
C MET A 152 -28.54 -21.39 -12.29
N ALA A 153 -29.81 -21.18 -11.97
CA ALA A 153 -30.93 -21.55 -12.84
C ALA A 153 -30.96 -20.77 -14.16
N HIS A 154 -30.37 -19.57 -14.19
CA HIS A 154 -30.38 -18.70 -15.36
C HIS A 154 -29.00 -18.07 -15.60
N GLY A 155 -28.61 -17.92 -16.87
CA GLY A 155 -27.50 -17.07 -17.27
C GLY A 155 -27.80 -15.61 -16.92
N GLY A 156 -26.77 -14.86 -16.52
CA GLY A 156 -26.93 -13.50 -16.04
C GLY A 156 -25.72 -12.98 -15.28
N VAL A 157 -25.84 -11.77 -14.76
CA VAL A 157 -24.83 -11.17 -13.88
C VAL A 157 -25.25 -11.41 -12.44
N TYR A 158 -24.29 -11.85 -11.63
CA TYR A 158 -24.48 -12.07 -10.19
C TYR A 158 -23.40 -11.33 -9.39
N VAL A 159 -23.72 -10.99 -8.15
CA VAL A 159 -22.76 -10.48 -7.17
C VAL A 159 -22.56 -11.56 -6.10
N VAL A 160 -21.33 -12.03 -5.94
CA VAL A 160 -20.94 -12.98 -4.90
C VAL A 160 -20.29 -12.22 -3.77
N ARG A 161 -20.92 -12.21 -2.60
CA ARG A 161 -20.40 -11.64 -1.36
C ARG A 161 -19.86 -12.77 -0.48
N ILE A 162 -18.66 -12.58 0.08
CA ILE A 162 -17.99 -13.55 0.94
C ILE A 162 -17.56 -12.82 2.21
N ASN A 163 -18.10 -13.23 3.36
CA ASN A 163 -17.73 -12.67 4.66
C ASN A 163 -16.60 -13.52 5.28
N CYS A 164 -15.54 -12.87 5.74
CA CYS A 164 -14.35 -13.47 6.35
C CYS A 164 -13.95 -12.69 7.61
N GLY A 165 -14.64 -12.93 8.73
CA GLY A 165 -14.49 -12.21 9.99
C GLY A 165 -14.72 -10.71 9.82
N ASN A 166 -13.64 -9.92 9.91
CA ASN A 166 -13.68 -8.47 9.76
C ASN A 166 -13.56 -7.99 8.30
N ALA A 167 -13.39 -8.90 7.33
CA ALA A 167 -13.26 -8.59 5.92
C ALA A 167 -14.49 -9.06 5.13
N VAL A 168 -14.84 -8.32 4.08
CA VAL A 168 -15.90 -8.68 3.13
C VAL A 168 -15.36 -8.55 1.72
N TYR A 169 -15.45 -9.63 0.94
CA TYR A 169 -15.09 -9.65 -0.47
C TYR A 169 -16.36 -9.64 -1.33
N SER A 170 -16.33 -8.93 -2.45
CA SER A 170 -17.45 -8.87 -3.39
C SER A 170 -16.95 -9.01 -4.82
N ASN A 171 -17.51 -9.97 -5.54
CA ASN A 171 -17.14 -10.29 -6.91
C ASN A 171 -18.36 -10.19 -7.82
N LYS A 172 -18.22 -9.48 -8.95
CA LYS A 172 -19.22 -9.49 -10.01
C LYS A 172 -18.86 -10.58 -11.01
N VAL A 173 -19.77 -11.51 -11.23
CA VAL A 173 -19.56 -12.64 -12.14
C VAL A 173 -20.63 -12.68 -13.22
N ILE A 174 -20.28 -13.23 -14.37
CA ILE A 174 -21.20 -13.46 -15.48
C ILE A 174 -21.32 -14.97 -15.67
N VAL A 175 -22.53 -15.48 -15.49
CA VAL A 175 -22.89 -16.87 -15.76
C VAL A 175 -23.52 -16.92 -17.15
N LYS A 176 -23.09 -17.86 -17.99
CA LYS A 176 -23.56 -18.00 -19.38
C LYS A 176 -24.69 -19.00 -19.51
#